data_AF-A0A8X6LQE3-F1
#
_entry.id   AF-A0A8X6LQE3-F1
#
_cell.length_a   1.000
_cell.length_b   1.000
_cell.length_c   1.000
_cell.angle_alpha   90.00
_cell.angle_beta   90.00
_cell.angle_gamma   90.00
#
_symmetry.space_group_name_H-M   'P 1'
#
loop_
_entity.id
_entity.type
_entity.pdbx_description
1 polymer ?
#
loop_
_entity_poly.entity_id
_entity_poly.type
_entity_poly.pdbx_seq_one_letter_code
_entity_poly.pdbx_strand_id
1 'polypeptide(L)' 'MFTDSSFILGNFNAKHPLWGGSVANDRSNELSNLLDDHAFCILNDATPTYCSHSYDSRDALDVAFAQAQISSQVVAGLC' A
#
# COMPACT_ATOMS: atom_id res chain seq x y z
N MET A 1 15.87 2.92 9.91
CA MET A 1 16.21 4.04 9.00
C MET A 1 16.09 3.50 7.59
N PHE A 2 15.18 4.03 6.77
CA PHE A 2 15.11 3.69 5.36
C PHE A 2 16.27 4.38 4.63
N THR A 3 16.90 3.69 3.69
CA THR A 3 17.85 4.32 2.77
C THR A 3 17.08 5.02 1.66
N ASP A 4 17.65 6.07 1.06
CA ASP A 4 17.07 6.66 -0.14
C ASP A 4 16.98 5.58 -1.24
N SER A 5 15.83 5.52 -1.93
CA SER A 5 15.47 4.51 -2.94
C SER A 5 15.02 3.15 -2.40
N SER A 6 13.99 3.16 -1.54
CA SER A 6 13.42 1.94 -0.96
C SER A 6 12.05 1.54 -1.54
N PHE A 7 11.81 0.22 -1.59
CA PHE A 7 10.48 -0.38 -1.77
C PHE A 7 10.04 -1.08 -0.49
N ILE A 8 8.74 -1.03 -0.22
CA ILE A 8 8.08 -1.80 0.85
C ILE A 8 6.97 -2.61 0.19
N LEU A 9 7.03 -3.93 0.31
CA LEU A 9 6.15 -4.87 -0.37
C LEU A 9 5.75 -5.96 0.62
N GLY A 10 4.47 -6.33 0.66
CA GLY A 10 4.05 -7.52 1.38
C GLY A 10 2.59 -7.51 1.84
N ASN A 11 2.24 -8.55 2.57
CA ASN A 11 0.95 -8.68 3.23
C ASN A 11 0.99 -7.95 4.58
N PHE A 12 0.33 -6.80 4.67
CA PHE A 12 0.31 -6.00 5.89
C PHE A 12 -0.86 -6.33 6.81
N ASN A 13 -1.87 -7.03 6.28
CA ASN A 13 -3.16 -7.23 6.95
C ASN A 13 -3.72 -5.89 7.51
N ALA A 14 -3.48 -4.81 6.76
CA ALA A 14 -3.83 -3.43 7.07
C ALA A 14 -4.81 -2.93 6.01
N LYS A 15 -6.03 -2.60 6.42
CA LYS A 15 -7.10 -2.16 5.51
C LYS A 15 -7.11 -0.65 5.48
N HIS A 16 -7.03 -0.01 4.31
CA HIS A 16 -7.16 1.45 4.18
C HIS A 16 -7.74 1.83 2.82
N PRO A 17 -8.60 2.87 2.75
CA PRO A 17 -9.04 3.44 1.48
C PRO A 17 -7.94 3.87 0.52
N LEU A 18 -6.72 4.12 1.01
CA LEU A 18 -5.60 4.62 0.21
C LEU A 18 -5.05 3.56 -0.75
N TRP A 19 -5.22 2.27 -0.44
CA TRP A 19 -4.78 1.15 -1.27
C TRP A 19 -5.89 0.16 -1.60
N GLY A 20 -7.17 0.55 -1.43
CA GLY A 20 -8.33 -0.24 -1.85
C GLY A 20 -9.07 -1.01 -0.76
N GLY A 21 -8.80 -0.74 0.53
CA GLY A 21 -9.63 -1.22 1.64
C GLY A 21 -10.86 -0.34 1.85
N SER A 22 -11.95 -0.90 2.40
CA SER A 22 -13.19 -0.14 2.65
C SER A 22 -13.10 0.81 3.84
N VAL A 23 -12.41 0.40 4.91
CA VAL A 23 -12.29 1.14 6.17
C VAL A 23 -10.87 1.02 6.69
N ALA A 24 -10.34 2.12 7.22
CA ALA A 24 -9.04 2.16 7.89
C ALA A 24 -9.09 1.41 9.23
N ASN A 25 -8.10 0.53 9.48
CA ASN A 25 -7.86 -0.05 10.81
C ASN A 25 -6.62 0.57 11.47
N ASP A 26 -6.42 0.36 12.77
CA ASP A 26 -5.31 0.98 13.53
C ASP A 26 -3.94 0.73 12.88
N ARG A 27 -3.69 -0.51 12.43
CA ARG A 27 -2.46 -0.90 11.72
C ARG A 27 -2.25 -0.09 10.46
N SER A 28 -3.32 0.17 9.72
CA SER A 28 -3.24 0.96 8.50
C SER A 28 -3.01 2.44 8.74
N ASN A 29 -3.51 2.98 9.86
CA ASN A 29 -3.29 4.37 10.25
C ASN A 29 -1.83 4.59 10.68
N GLU A 30 -1.27 3.63 11.44
CA GLU A 30 0.17 3.66 11.77
C GLU A 30 1.03 3.54 10.51
N LEU A 31 0.67 2.63 9.61
CA LEU A 31 1.38 2.45 8.35
C LEU A 31 1.28 3.70 7.46
N SER A 32 0.10 4.31 7.32
CA SER A 32 -0.08 5.50 6.48
C SER A 32 0.71 6.69 7.00
N ASN A 33 0.74 6.92 8.32
CA ASN A 33 1.58 7.95 8.94
C ASN A 33 3.06 7.70 8.65
N LEU A 34 3.55 6.46 8.80
CA LEU A 34 4.95 6.11 8.50
C LEU A 34 5.30 6.34 7.02
N LEU A 35 4.38 6.02 6.11
CA LEU A 35 4.58 6.23 4.67
C LEU A 35 4.64 7.72 4.33
N ASP A 36 3.78 8.54 4.95
CA ASP A 36 3.75 9.99 4.78
C ASP A 36 5.03 10.64 5.32
N ASP A 37 5.43 10.28 6.54
CA ASP A 37 6.66 10.76 7.21
C ASP A 37 7.95 10.47 6.40
N HIS A 38 7.92 9.44 5.54
CA HIS A 38 9.06 9.00 4.74
C HIS A 38 8.86 9.16 3.23
N ALA A 39 7.83 9.90 2.80
CA ALA A 39 7.54 10.21 1.41
C ALA A 39 7.43 8.97 0.49
N PHE A 40 6.71 7.94 0.95
CA PHE A 40 6.35 6.79 0.13
C PHE A 40 5.08 7.05 -0.68
N CYS A 41 5.12 6.67 -1.95
CA CYS A 41 3.96 6.60 -2.83
C CYS A 41 3.39 5.18 -2.83
N ILE A 42 2.07 5.10 -2.98
CA ILE A 42 1.33 3.84 -3.12
C ILE A 42 1.37 3.43 -4.59
N LEU A 43 1.65 2.14 -4.85
CA LEU A 43 1.70 1.58 -6.19
C LEU A 43 0.47 0.74 -6.55
N ASN A 44 -0.39 0.43 -5.58
CA ASN A 44 -1.62 -0.33 -5.81
C ASN A 44 -2.68 0.51 -6.54
N ASP A 45 -3.44 -0.15 -7.41
CA ASP A 45 -4.55 0.41 -8.18
C ASP A 45 -5.93 0.20 -7.51
N ALA A 46 -5.91 -0.10 -6.21
CA ALA A 46 -7.07 -0.49 -5.40
C ALA A 46 -7.76 -1.82 -5.78
N THR A 47 -7.18 -2.63 -6.68
CA THR A 47 -7.69 -3.98 -6.96
C THR A 47 -7.54 -4.88 -5.71
N PRO A 48 -8.60 -5.60 -5.28
CA PRO A 48 -8.50 -6.48 -4.12
C PRO A 48 -7.49 -7.61 -4.32
N THR A 49 -6.67 -7.87 -3.30
CA THR A 49 -5.66 -8.93 -3.27
C THR A 49 -6.05 -10.09 -2.36
N TYR A 50 -7.06 -9.90 -1.51
CA TYR A 50 -7.60 -10.89 -0.60
C TYR A 50 -9.11 -11.04 -0.73
N CYS A 51 -9.60 -12.28 -0.65
CA CYS A 51 -11.02 -12.61 -0.61
C CYS A 51 -11.32 -13.45 0.64
N SER A 52 -12.25 -13.01 1.46
CA SER A 52 -12.71 -13.77 2.63
C SER A 52 -13.93 -14.61 2.29
N HIS A 53 -13.81 -15.93 2.38
CA HIS A 53 -14.95 -16.82 2.19
C HIS A 53 -15.98 -16.70 3.33
N SER A 54 -15.50 -16.54 4.57
CA SER A 54 -16.37 -16.51 5.76
C SER A 54 -17.22 -15.26 5.88
N TYR A 55 -16.77 -14.14 5.29
CA TYR A 55 -17.42 -12.83 5.40
C TYR A 55 -17.89 -12.28 4.04
N ASP A 56 -17.73 -13.05 2.96
CA ASP A 56 -18.02 -12.64 1.57
C ASP A 56 -17.49 -11.23 1.25
N SER A 57 -16.24 -10.98 1.65
CA SER A 57 -15.59 -9.66 1.54
C SER A 57 -14.36 -9.72 0.66
N ARG A 58 -14.00 -8.57 0.07
CA ARG A 58 -12.77 -8.39 -0.68
C ARG A 58 -12.00 -7.21 -0.12
N ASP A 59 -10.70 -7.38 0.04
CA ASP A 59 -9.82 -6.36 0.59
C ASP A 59 -8.49 -6.34 -0.17
N ALA A 60 -7.81 -5.20 -0.18
CA ALA A 60 -6.42 -5.09 -0.60
C ALA A 60 -5.51 -5.15 0.63
N LEU A 61 -4.88 -6.31 0.87
CA LEU A 61 -4.02 -6.56 2.04
C LEU A 61 -2.55 -6.73 1.67
N ASP A 62 -2.28 -7.19 0.45
CA ASP A 62 -0.96 -7.17 -0.16
C ASP A 62 -0.76 -5.81 -0.84
N VAL A 63 0.18 -5.02 -0.34
CA VAL A 63 0.38 -3.61 -0.74
C VAL A 63 1.84 -3.36 -1.09
N ALA A 64 2.04 -2.49 -2.07
CA ALA A 64 3.32 -2.06 -2.60
C ALA A 64 3.48 -0.55 -2.47
N PHE A 65 4.63 -0.14 -1.95
CA PHE A 65 5.02 1.26 -1.79
C PHE A 65 6.43 1.48 -2.30
N ALA A 66 6.68 2.66 -2.84
CA ALA A 66 8.01 3.10 -3.27
C ALA A 66 8.26 4.52 -2.79
N GLN A 67 9.48 4.83 -2.33
CA GLN A 67 9.82 6.22 -2.07
C GLN A 67 9.64 7.07 -3.33
N ALA A 68 9.16 8.31 -3.16
CA ALA A 68 8.83 9.22 -4.24
C ALA A 68 9.99 9.44 -5.24
N GLN A 69 11.24 9.35 -4.76
CA GLN A 69 12.43 9.49 -5.60
C GLN A 69 12.54 8.41 -6.70
N ILE A 70 11.99 7.21 -6.48
CA ILE A 70 12.04 6.10 -7.44
C ILE A 70 10.67 5.68 -7.97
N SER A 71 9.57 6.18 -7.39
CA SER A 71 8.22 5.80 -7.80
C SER A 71 7.93 6.14 -9.27
N SER A 72 8.47 7.25 -9.79
CA SER A 72 8.33 7.65 -11.19
C SER A 72 8.94 6.64 -12.17
N GLN A 73 10.00 5.91 -11.77
CA GLN A 73 10.64 4.89 -12.60
C GLN A 73 9.81 3.60 -12.70
N VAL A 74 8.89 3.40 -11.75
CA VAL A 74 8.03 2.21 -11.65
C VAL A 74 6.74 2.41 -12.43
N VAL A 75 6.16 3.62 -12.33
CA VAL A 75 4.92 3.97 -13.04
C VAL A 75 5.19 4.29 -14.52
N ALA A 76 6.39 4.74 -14.88
CA ALA A 76 6.78 5.06 -16.26
C ALA A 76 6.94 3.85 -17.20
N GLY A 77 6.70 2.61 -16.73
CA GLY A 77 6.66 1.40 -17.57
C GLY A 77 5.34 1.16 -18.31
N LEU A 78 4.37 2.09 -18.20
CA LEU A 78 3.03 2.01 -18.79
C LEU A 78 2.68 3.24 -19.68
N CYS A 79 3.69 3.93 -20.22
CA CYS A 79 3.50 4.95 -21.25
C CYS A 79 3.78 4.41 -22.65
#